data_AF-I3IBE1-F1
#
_entry.id   AF-I3IBE1-F1
#
_cell.length_a   1.000
_cell.length_b   1.000
_cell.length_c   1.000
_cell.angle_alpha   90.00
_cell.angle_beta   90.00
_cell.angle_gamma   90.00
#
_symmetry.space_group_name_H-M   'P 1'
#
loop_
_entity.id
_entity.type
_entity.pdbx_description
1 polymer ?
#
loop_
_entity_poly.entity_id
_entity_poly.type
_entity_poly.pdbx_seq_one_letter_code
_entity_poly.pdbx_strand_id
1 'polypeptide(L)'
;MWNPIRMVLHSKSPRGIKIIALSLMLVLASAAPIMLYSLFGPDDGGPVFLGWLFAVGAVLAHVGFLIGILLVIWDLHFAKK
;
A
#
# COMPACT_ATOMS: atom_id res chain seq x y z
N MET A 1 -3.03 19.22 11.12
CA MET A 1 -2.65 17.83 11.47
C MET A 1 -2.54 17.02 10.19
N TRP A 2 -1.33 16.67 9.76
CA TRP A 2 -1.02 16.15 8.41
C TRP A 2 -0.78 14.63 8.43
N ASN A 3 -1.74 13.83 8.90
CA ASN A 3 -1.61 12.36 8.80
C ASN A 3 -2.18 11.88 7.45
N PRO A 4 -1.35 11.38 6.52
CA PRO A 4 -1.79 10.98 5.19
C PRO A 4 -2.84 9.85 5.22
N ILE A 5 -2.77 8.94 6.19
CA ILE A 5 -3.78 7.88 6.37
C ILE A 5 -5.14 8.50 6.72
N ARG A 6 -5.14 9.46 7.65
CA ARG A 6 -6.36 10.15 8.08
C ARG A 6 -6.97 10.96 6.93
N MET A 7 -6.13 11.55 6.08
CA MET A 7 -6.56 12.29 4.89
C MET A 7 -7.26 11.37 3.88
N VAL A 8 -6.70 10.19 3.59
CA VAL A 8 -7.33 9.21 2.68
C VAL A 8 -8.67 8.74 3.25
N LEU A 9 -8.73 8.40 4.54
CA LEU A 9 -9.95 7.94 5.19
C LEU A 9 -11.08 9.00 5.18
N HIS A 10 -10.73 10.27 5.38
CA HIS A 10 -11.68 11.39 5.36
C HIS A 10 -12.03 11.91 3.96
N SER A 11 -11.38 11.43 2.90
CA SER A 11 -11.72 11.84 1.53
C SER A 11 -13.16 11.45 1.18
N LYS A 12 -13.81 12.22 0.27
CA LYS A 12 -15.13 11.87 -0.27
C LYS A 12 -15.08 10.75 -1.32
N SER A 13 -13.93 10.09 -1.48
CA SER A 13 -13.71 9.05 -2.47
C SER A 13 -14.47 7.75 -2.14
N PRO A 14 -14.86 6.95 -3.15
CA PRO A 14 -15.39 5.61 -2.97
C PRO A 14 -14.50 4.72 -2.10
N ARG A 15 -15.13 3.76 -1.41
CA ARG A 15 -14.44 2.88 -0.45
C ARG A 15 -13.31 2.09 -1.11
N GLY A 16 -13.51 1.60 -2.33
CA GLY A 16 -12.47 0.89 -3.07
C GLY A 16 -11.24 1.75 -3.39
N ILE A 17 -11.43 3.02 -3.77
CA ILE A 17 -10.32 3.95 -4.04
C ILE A 17 -9.50 4.22 -2.76
N LYS A 18 -10.16 4.33 -1.61
CA LYS A 18 -9.47 4.50 -0.32
C LYS A 18 -8.60 3.29 0.01
N ILE A 19 -9.11 2.09 -0.21
CA ILE A 19 -8.38 0.84 0.04
C ILE A 19 -7.19 0.71 -0.90
N ILE A 20 -7.34 1.07 -2.18
CA ILE A 20 -6.24 1.11 -3.15
C ILE A 20 -5.15 2.08 -2.67
N ALA A 21 -5.52 3.29 -2.26
CA ALA A 21 -4.58 4.30 -1.79
C ALA A 21 -3.83 3.84 -0.53
N LEU A 22 -4.53 3.25 0.45
CA LEU A 22 -3.89 2.70 1.66
C LEU A 22 -2.96 1.52 1.35
N SER A 23 -3.33 0.68 0.38
CA SER A 23 -2.50 -0.44 -0.08
C SER A 23 -1.20 0.06 -0.73
N LEU A 24 -1.29 1.08 -1.58
CA LEU A 24 -0.11 1.72 -2.18
C LEU A 24 0.80 2.35 -1.11
N MET A 25 0.21 3.01 -0.11
CA MET A 25 0.97 3.54 1.03
C MET A 25 1.70 2.44 1.81
N LEU A 26 1.06 1.27 1.97
CA LEU A 26 1.66 0.12 2.65
C LEU A 26 2.85 -0.47 1.87
N VAL A 27 2.75 -0.60 0.54
CA VAL A 27 3.92 -0.99 -0.29
C VAL A 27 5.05 -0.01 -0.10
N LEU A 28 4.77 1.29 -0.23
CA LEU A 28 5.81 2.32 -0.10
C LEU A 28 6.46 2.31 1.28
N ALA A 29 5.66 2.15 2.34
CA ALA A 29 6.16 2.06 3.71
C ALA A 29 7.02 0.81 3.95
N SER A 30 6.69 -0.31 3.32
CA SER A 30 7.48 -1.56 3.43
C SER A 30 8.69 -1.59 2.50
N ALA A 31 8.67 -0.87 1.39
CA ALA A 31 9.78 -0.73 0.46
C ALA A 31 10.81 0.32 0.91
N ALA A 32 10.37 1.37 1.62
CA ALA A 32 11.25 2.46 2.05
C ALA A 32 12.49 1.99 2.85
N PRO A 33 12.40 1.04 3.80
CA PRO A 33 13.55 0.57 4.55
C PRO A 33 14.60 -0.11 3.67
N ILE A 34 14.19 -0.99 2.75
CA ILE A 34 15.13 -1.69 1.86
C ILE A 34 15.72 -0.74 0.82
N MET A 35 14.94 0.22 0.31
CA MET A 35 15.45 1.25 -0.59
C MET A 35 16.46 2.16 0.11
N LEU A 36 16.18 2.58 1.35
CA LEU A 36 17.09 3.40 2.14
C LEU A 36 18.39 2.66 2.44
N TYR A 37 18.30 1.39 2.82
CA TYR A 37 19.48 0.55 3.02
C TYR A 37 20.26 0.36 1.72
N SER A 38 19.61 0.19 0.57
CA SER A 38 20.30 0.10 -0.72
C SER A 38 21.04 1.37 -1.12
N LEU A 39 20.67 2.54 -0.57
CA LEU A 39 21.28 3.84 -0.88
C LEU A 39 22.43 4.21 0.07
N PHE A 40 22.33 3.82 1.35
CA PHE A 40 23.27 4.23 2.41
C PHE A 40 23.95 3.08 3.13
N GLY A 41 23.52 1.84 2.88
CA GLY A 41 24.03 0.64 3.52
C GLY A 41 25.39 0.24 2.96
N PRO A 42 26.19 -0.52 3.72
CA PRO A 42 27.43 -1.10 3.22
C PRO A 42 27.13 -2.22 2.21
N ASP A 43 28.12 -2.57 1.39
CA ASP A 43 28.02 -3.66 0.40
C ASP A 43 28.14 -5.06 1.04
N ASP A 44 27.84 -5.19 2.33
CA ASP A 44 28.01 -6.38 3.16
C ASP A 44 26.77 -7.29 3.15
N GLY A 45 26.28 -7.62 1.95
CA GLY A 45 25.18 -8.57 1.76
C GLY A 45 23.84 -8.04 2.29
N GLY A 46 22.90 -7.77 1.38
CA GLY A 46 21.63 -7.15 1.74
C GLY A 46 20.90 -7.82 2.92
N PRO A 47 20.35 -7.06 3.87
CA PRO A 47 19.76 -7.58 5.10
C PRO A 47 18.51 -8.37 4.77
N VAL A 48 18.60 -9.69 4.95
CA VAL A 48 17.52 -10.66 4.70
C VAL A 48 16.22 -10.23 5.38
N PHE A 49 16.32 -9.67 6.59
CA PHE A 49 15.18 -9.14 7.33
C PHE A 49 14.42 -8.03 6.58
N LEU A 50 15.11 -7.07 5.95
CA LEU A 50 14.45 -6.01 5.18
C LEU A 50 13.79 -6.58 3.91
N GLY A 51 14.40 -7.61 3.31
CA GLY A 51 13.80 -8.34 2.20
C GLY A 51 12.47 -9.00 2.58
N TRP A 52 12.42 -9.68 3.74
CA TRP A 52 11.18 -10.26 4.26
C TRP A 52 10.13 -9.22 4.62
N LEU A 53 10.54 -8.09 5.21
CA LEU A 53 9.62 -7.00 5.53
C LEU A 53 8.95 -6.45 4.27
N PHE A 54 9.73 -6.23 3.21
CA PHE A 54 9.21 -5.81 1.92
C PHE A 54 8.31 -6.88 1.29
N ALA A 55 8.73 -8.15 1.29
CA ALA A 55 7.96 -9.24 0.68
C ALA A 55 6.56 -9.39 1.32
N VAL A 56 6.50 -9.43 2.66
CA VAL A 56 5.23 -9.53 3.39
C VAL A 56 4.37 -8.29 3.17
N GLY A 57 4.98 -7.09 3.26
CA GLY A 57 4.27 -5.83 3.03
C GLY A 57 3.71 -5.72 1.61
N ALA A 58 4.48 -6.15 0.61
CA ALA A 58 4.06 -6.19 -0.78
C ALA A 58 2.89 -7.16 -0.99
N VAL A 59 2.94 -8.37 -0.44
CA VAL A 59 1.83 -9.34 -0.54
C VAL A 59 0.55 -8.77 0.06
N LEU A 60 0.62 -8.24 1.29
CA LEU A 60 -0.56 -7.66 1.96
C LEU A 60 -1.14 -6.49 1.16
N ALA A 61 -0.29 -5.64 0.62
CA ALA A 61 -0.74 -4.53 -0.19
C ALA A 61 -1.35 -4.96 -1.53
N HIS A 62 -0.84 -6.01 -2.18
CA HIS A 62 -1.47 -6.52 -3.40
C HIS A 62 -2.84 -7.13 -3.12
N VAL A 63 -3.00 -7.83 -1.99
CA VAL A 63 -4.32 -8.31 -1.53
C VAL A 63 -5.27 -7.13 -1.30
N GLY A 64 -4.82 -6.08 -0.61
CA GLY A 64 -5.61 -4.86 -0.41
C GLY A 64 -5.97 -4.18 -1.72
N PHE A 65 -5.03 -4.08 -2.66
CA PHE A 65 -5.26 -3.51 -3.98
C PHE A 65 -6.30 -4.30 -4.78
N LEU A 66 -6.23 -5.64 -4.75
CA LEU A 66 -7.20 -6.53 -5.40
C LEU A 66 -8.62 -6.31 -4.82
N ILE A 67 -8.74 -6.30 -3.49
CA ILE A 67 -10.01 -6.03 -2.80
C ILE A 67 -10.54 -4.64 -3.17
N GLY A 68 -9.65 -3.64 -3.19
CA GLY A 68 -10.00 -2.27 -3.56
C GLY A 68 -10.56 -2.17 -4.98
N ILE A 69 -9.93 -2.83 -5.96
CA ILE A 69 -10.44 -2.89 -7.34
C ILE A 69 -11.80 -3.59 -7.40
N LEU A 70 -11.95 -4.75 -6.76
CA LEU A 70 -13.21 -5.49 -6.74
C LEU A 70 -14.35 -4.63 -6.18
N LEU A 71 -14.09 -3.85 -5.14
CA LEU A 71 -15.06 -2.90 -4.58
C LEU A 71 -15.38 -1.74 -5.52
N VAL A 72 -14.39 -1.19 -6.23
CA VAL A 72 -14.65 -0.15 -7.25
C VAL A 72 -15.52 -0.71 -8.38
N ILE A 73 -15.21 -1.91 -8.88
CA ILE A 73 -16.00 -2.57 -9.93
C ILE A 73 -17.41 -2.84 -9.43
N TRP A 74 -17.55 -3.34 -8.21
CA TRP A 74 -18.86 -3.58 -7.59
C TRP A 74 -19.67 -2.30 -7.48
N ASP A 75 -19.09 -1.23 -6.93
CA ASP A 75 -19.76 0.07 -6.80
C ASP A 75 -20.17 0.60 -8.19
N LEU A 76 -19.31 0.50 -9.21
CA LEU A 76 -19.65 0.93 -10.58
C LEU A 76 -20.77 0.09 -11.21
N HIS A 77 -20.80 -1.21 -10.95
CA HIS A 77 -21.75 -2.11 -11.58
C HIS A 77 -23.12 -2.12 -10.88
N PHE A 78 -23.14 -1.98 -9.55
CA PHE A 78 -24.35 -2.08 -8.73
C PHE A 78 -24.90 -0.73 -8.24
N ALA A 79 -24.11 0.36 -8.24
CA ALA A 79 -24.63 1.70 -7.92
C ALA A 79 -25.35 2.37 -9.12
N LYS A 80 -25.42 1.71 -10.28
CA LYS A 80 -26.42 2.04 -11.31
C LYS A 80 -27.79 1.45 -10.91
N LYS A 81 -28.44 2.07 -9.94
CA LYS A 81 -29.89 1.95 -9.73
C LYS A 81 -30.46 3.32 -9.41
#